data_AF-A0A5M6DAH6-F1
#
_entry.id   AF-A0A5M6DAH6-F1
#
_cell.length_a   1.000
_cell.length_b   1.000
_cell.length_c   1.000
_cell.angle_alpha   90.00
_cell.angle_beta   90.00
_cell.angle_gamma   90.00
#
_symmetry.space_group_name_H-M   'P 1'
#
loop_
_entity.id
_entity.type
_entity.pdbx_description
1 polymer ?
#
loop_
_entity_poly.entity_id
_entity_poly.type
_entity_poly.pdbx_seq_one_letter_code
_entity_poly.pdbx_strand_id
1 'polypeptide(L)'
;MRSSRVTPNRTGKHRVGMMRISLLIACSVALACTFAIACTSAFAVDRATARFKRVLLGRHDVARVAAMRSIPPDFQSRLSALPIVTECLEDLVDDPVLRRAQERGLTDLPDGIAAMIDFVGTIDRPEATESLVALLDCGHLSWALASTATLGKHQHHAAVEPLASMTDSDFFRDNYGYRYTLARSLKDMEHPGAWEALAKLYDQVGGQLAHRLRQEFSDVTVDQFLGDQQRFQQWRGLVGLSPAKEVVQAAALTNAPDNKAADNEAPDQANPSRLTGEMKLQPSVDAASYLKEERHLGRSKYYGIDIYAQRMLFIIDRSGSMNTQVGSRTRLQRAKRELITALDGLDEACEFGILVFDRNVRAWREELVPATESNKREAIQFVQYLSAGSSTNTHAALCRGLNFDAQMEAIFLLTDGKPTYGQLVQPAAILTDVLRRNESRHVTVNTIAIAVEPLMQGFLRNLAEPSGGEFRVVN
;
A
#
# COMPACT_ATOMS: atom_id res chain seq x y z
N MET A 1 -66.97 -79.81 57.29
CA MET A 1 -65.56 -79.37 57.22
C MET A 1 -65.14 -79.28 55.76
N ARG A 2 -64.47 -78.19 55.38
CA ARG A 2 -64.00 -77.82 54.03
C ARG A 2 -63.08 -78.89 53.42
N SER A 3 -63.10 -79.03 52.09
CA SER A 3 -61.89 -78.95 51.25
C SER A 3 -62.24 -78.86 49.76
N SER A 4 -61.68 -77.85 49.12
CA SER A 4 -61.76 -77.48 47.71
C SER A 4 -60.56 -78.03 46.93
N ARG A 5 -60.76 -78.48 45.68
CA ARG A 5 -59.69 -78.63 44.68
C ARG A 5 -60.07 -77.83 43.43
N VAL A 6 -59.17 -76.94 43.04
CA VAL A 6 -59.18 -76.14 41.82
C VAL A 6 -57.94 -76.53 41.02
N THR A 7 -58.10 -76.77 39.72
CA THR A 7 -57.02 -76.89 38.72
C THR A 7 -56.78 -75.52 38.05
N PRO A 8 -55.53 -75.19 37.69
CA PRO A 8 -55.29 -74.16 36.67
C PRO A 8 -54.52 -74.67 35.45
N ASN A 9 -54.70 -73.88 34.40
CA ASN A 9 -54.40 -74.12 32.99
C ASN A 9 -52.93 -73.79 32.63
N ARG A 10 -52.43 -74.43 31.56
CA ARG A 10 -51.12 -74.19 30.93
C ARG A 10 -51.13 -72.88 30.13
N THR A 11 -50.01 -72.14 30.13
CA THR A 11 -49.29 -71.59 28.95
C THR A 11 -48.21 -70.57 29.39
N GLY A 12 -47.02 -70.62 28.78
CA GLY A 12 -46.07 -69.49 28.81
C GLY A 12 -44.59 -69.83 28.93
N LYS A 13 -43.94 -70.34 27.87
CA LYS A 13 -42.49 -70.28 27.69
C LYS A 13 -42.12 -70.37 26.20
N HIS A 14 -42.10 -69.25 25.45
CA HIS A 14 -41.38 -69.17 24.15
C HIS A 14 -41.04 -67.74 23.65
N ARG A 15 -41.26 -66.66 24.42
CA ARG A 15 -41.16 -65.28 23.89
C ARG A 15 -39.88 -64.48 24.20
N VAL A 16 -38.92 -65.02 24.96
CA VAL A 16 -37.82 -64.20 25.52
C VAL A 16 -36.52 -64.23 24.69
N GLY A 17 -36.31 -65.24 23.82
CA GLY A 17 -35.09 -65.38 23.00
C GLY A 17 -35.01 -64.48 21.77
N MET A 18 -36.12 -64.26 21.06
CA MET A 18 -36.12 -63.45 19.82
C MET A 18 -35.95 -61.95 20.08
N MET A 19 -36.35 -61.45 21.25
CA MET A 19 -36.34 -60.00 21.53
C MET A 19 -34.92 -59.42 21.74
N ARG A 20 -33.97 -60.24 22.22
CA ARG A 20 -32.58 -59.80 22.44
C ARG A 20 -31.74 -59.76 21.15
N ILE A 21 -32.01 -60.66 20.21
CA ILE A 21 -31.32 -60.70 18.90
C ILE A 21 -31.81 -59.55 18.00
N SER A 22 -33.13 -59.27 18.00
CA SER A 22 -33.69 -58.15 17.23
C SER A 22 -33.19 -56.78 17.72
N LEU A 23 -32.94 -56.62 19.02
CA LEU A 23 -32.42 -55.36 19.58
C LEU A 23 -30.95 -55.12 19.22
N LEU A 24 -30.13 -56.17 19.19
CA LEU A 24 -28.72 -56.09 18.77
C LEU A 24 -28.57 -55.80 17.27
N ILE A 25 -29.44 -56.40 16.42
CA ILE A 25 -29.48 -56.12 14.98
C ILE A 25 -30.00 -54.70 14.71
N ALA A 26 -31.00 -54.23 15.45
CA ALA A 26 -31.48 -52.86 15.31
C ALA A 26 -30.41 -51.82 15.71
N CYS A 27 -29.61 -52.11 16.75
CA CYS A 27 -28.53 -51.23 17.19
C CYS A 27 -27.37 -51.20 16.19
N SER A 28 -26.99 -52.34 15.60
CA SER A 28 -25.95 -52.39 14.56
C SER A 28 -26.39 -51.77 13.23
N VAL A 29 -27.67 -51.91 12.85
CA VAL A 29 -28.23 -51.23 11.68
C VAL A 29 -28.33 -49.71 11.91
N ALA A 30 -28.71 -49.26 13.12
CA ALA A 30 -28.70 -47.84 13.46
C ALA A 30 -27.28 -47.25 13.48
N LEU A 31 -26.29 -47.99 13.98
CA LEU A 31 -24.88 -47.58 13.94
C LEU A 31 -24.33 -47.57 12.51
N ALA A 32 -24.70 -48.54 11.67
CA ALA A 32 -24.31 -48.58 10.26
C ALA A 32 -24.99 -47.48 9.44
N CYS A 33 -26.26 -47.15 9.71
CA CYS A 33 -26.97 -46.06 9.07
C CYS A 33 -26.41 -44.68 9.48
N THR A 34 -26.06 -44.48 10.75
CA THR A 34 -25.39 -43.24 11.20
C THR A 34 -23.99 -43.12 10.61
N PHE A 35 -23.22 -44.21 10.52
CA PHE A 35 -21.94 -44.22 9.80
C PHE A 35 -22.10 -43.95 8.29
N ALA A 36 -23.12 -44.51 7.64
CA ALA A 36 -23.38 -44.28 6.21
C ALA A 36 -23.83 -42.84 5.92
N ILE A 37 -24.62 -42.22 6.81
CA ILE A 37 -25.03 -40.81 6.71
C ILE A 37 -23.83 -39.88 6.99
N ALA A 38 -22.97 -40.22 7.96
CA ALA A 38 -21.72 -39.50 8.22
C ALA A 38 -20.73 -39.60 7.04
N CYS A 39 -20.60 -40.79 6.43
CA CYS A 39 -19.78 -40.97 5.23
C CYS A 39 -20.32 -40.16 4.05
N THR A 40 -21.63 -40.23 3.76
CA THR A 40 -22.20 -39.51 2.61
C THR A 40 -22.12 -37.98 2.77
N SER A 41 -22.29 -37.45 3.98
CA SER A 41 -22.07 -36.03 4.26
C SER A 41 -20.60 -35.62 4.15
N ALA A 42 -19.65 -36.42 4.65
CA ALA A 42 -18.21 -36.17 4.47
C ALA A 42 -17.79 -36.17 2.97
N PHE A 43 -18.28 -37.13 2.18
CA PHE A 43 -18.03 -37.18 0.72
C PHE A 43 -18.67 -36.03 -0.06
N ALA A 44 -19.77 -35.45 0.44
CA ALA A 44 -20.41 -34.31 -0.18
C ALA A 44 -19.66 -33.00 0.11
N VAL A 45 -19.17 -32.83 1.35
CA VAL A 45 -18.30 -31.71 1.76
C VAL A 45 -17.00 -31.73 0.95
N ASP A 46 -16.35 -32.88 0.83
CA ASP A 46 -15.10 -33.03 0.06
C ASP A 46 -15.29 -32.69 -1.43
N ARG A 47 -16.41 -33.11 -2.04
CA ARG A 47 -16.77 -32.72 -3.41
C ARG A 47 -17.06 -31.23 -3.57
N ALA A 48 -17.73 -30.60 -2.59
CA ALA A 48 -18.00 -29.17 -2.61
C ALA A 48 -16.70 -28.37 -2.50
N THR A 49 -15.80 -28.76 -1.59
CA THR A 49 -14.46 -28.19 -1.43
C THR A 49 -13.63 -28.32 -2.70
N ALA A 50 -13.57 -29.52 -3.31
CA ALA A 50 -12.86 -29.75 -4.56
C ALA A 50 -13.41 -28.92 -5.73
N ARG A 51 -14.74 -28.73 -5.78
CA ARG A 51 -15.38 -27.86 -6.78
C ARG A 51 -15.02 -26.40 -6.54
N PHE A 52 -15.05 -25.95 -5.29
CA PHE A 52 -14.69 -24.58 -4.91
C PHE A 52 -13.23 -24.26 -5.27
N LYS A 53 -12.29 -25.12 -4.86
CA LYS A 53 -10.86 -25.03 -5.22
C LYS A 53 -10.66 -24.95 -6.75
N ARG A 54 -11.35 -25.79 -7.52
CA ARG A 54 -11.28 -25.76 -8.99
C ARG A 54 -11.74 -24.43 -9.59
N VAL A 55 -12.73 -23.76 -9.00
CA VAL A 55 -13.18 -22.46 -9.48
C VAL A 55 -12.15 -21.37 -9.15
N LEU A 56 -11.56 -21.40 -7.95
CA LEU A 56 -10.54 -20.42 -7.56
C LEU A 56 -9.27 -20.51 -8.43
N LEU A 57 -8.79 -21.72 -8.70
CA LEU A 57 -7.65 -21.99 -9.60
C LEU A 57 -8.00 -21.85 -11.09
N GLY A 58 -9.28 -21.63 -11.43
CA GLY A 58 -9.73 -21.51 -12.79
C GLY A 58 -9.22 -20.24 -13.49
N ARG A 59 -9.30 -20.22 -14.83
CA ARG A 59 -8.88 -19.07 -15.66
C ARG A 59 -9.88 -17.91 -15.68
N HIS A 60 -11.10 -18.12 -15.19
CA HIS A 60 -12.18 -17.15 -15.27
C HIS A 60 -12.25 -16.30 -14.00
N ASP A 61 -11.68 -15.11 -14.05
CA ASP A 61 -11.62 -14.21 -12.88
C ASP A 61 -13.02 -13.84 -12.34
N VAL A 62 -14.00 -13.60 -13.22
CA VAL A 62 -15.41 -13.36 -12.82
C VAL A 62 -15.98 -14.53 -12.01
N ALA A 63 -15.63 -15.78 -12.37
CA ALA A 63 -16.09 -16.96 -11.63
C ALA A 63 -15.40 -17.05 -10.27
N ARG A 64 -14.12 -16.68 -10.18
CA ARG A 64 -13.37 -16.57 -8.92
C ARG A 64 -13.98 -15.53 -7.98
N VAL A 65 -14.30 -14.34 -8.48
CA VAL A 65 -15.01 -13.30 -7.71
C VAL A 65 -16.36 -13.81 -7.20
N ALA A 66 -17.15 -14.45 -8.07
CA ALA A 66 -18.45 -15.01 -7.68
C ALA A 66 -18.31 -16.11 -6.61
N ALA A 67 -17.27 -16.94 -6.71
CA ALA A 67 -16.97 -17.96 -5.71
C ALA A 67 -16.61 -17.33 -4.36
N MET A 68 -15.72 -16.33 -4.33
CA MET A 68 -15.39 -15.63 -3.08
C MET A 68 -16.61 -14.97 -2.43
N ARG A 69 -17.48 -14.35 -3.24
CA ARG A 69 -18.75 -13.76 -2.75
C ARG A 69 -19.78 -14.78 -2.27
N SER A 70 -19.63 -16.06 -2.64
CA SER A 70 -20.52 -17.13 -2.18
C SER A 70 -20.20 -17.62 -0.78
N ILE A 71 -19.02 -17.29 -0.24
CA ILE A 71 -18.67 -17.60 1.15
C ILE A 71 -19.56 -16.75 2.08
N PRO A 72 -20.33 -17.36 2.99
CA PRO A 72 -21.09 -16.62 3.97
C PRO A 72 -20.20 -15.69 4.82
N PRO A 73 -20.70 -14.50 5.22
CA PRO A 73 -19.91 -13.52 5.96
C PRO A 73 -19.66 -13.91 7.43
N ASP A 74 -20.27 -15.00 7.91
CA ASP A 74 -20.09 -15.45 9.29
C ASP A 74 -18.68 -16.00 9.53
N PHE A 75 -18.19 -15.82 10.76
CA PHE A 75 -16.83 -16.17 11.13
C PHE A 75 -16.50 -17.67 10.90
N GLN A 76 -17.45 -18.57 11.17
CA GLN A 76 -17.21 -20.01 11.07
C GLN A 76 -17.02 -20.45 9.62
N SER A 77 -17.86 -19.96 8.71
CA SER A 77 -17.75 -20.23 7.27
C SER A 77 -16.42 -19.71 6.73
N ARG A 78 -16.03 -18.48 7.10
CA ARG A 78 -14.75 -17.89 6.68
C ARG A 78 -13.55 -18.67 7.18
N LEU A 79 -13.56 -19.06 8.45
CA LEU A 79 -12.50 -19.87 9.05
C LEU A 79 -12.39 -21.24 8.37
N SER A 80 -13.52 -21.86 7.99
CA SER A 80 -13.51 -23.13 7.27
C SER A 80 -12.97 -23.02 5.84
N ALA A 81 -13.13 -21.86 5.20
CA ALA A 81 -12.65 -21.61 3.85
C ALA A 81 -11.19 -21.13 3.80
N LEU A 82 -10.65 -20.60 4.90
CA LEU A 82 -9.29 -20.05 4.97
C LEU A 82 -8.20 -21.00 4.44
N PRO A 83 -8.12 -22.29 4.86
CA PRO A 83 -7.07 -23.19 4.36
C PRO A 83 -7.17 -23.42 2.85
N ILE A 84 -8.39 -23.41 2.30
CA ILE A 84 -8.60 -23.62 0.86
C ILE A 84 -8.16 -22.38 0.08
N VAL A 85 -8.48 -21.18 0.57
CA VAL A 85 -8.15 -19.92 -0.11
C VAL A 85 -6.64 -19.66 -0.07
N THR A 86 -5.99 -19.90 1.07
CA THR A 86 -4.53 -19.75 1.23
C THR A 86 -3.76 -20.72 0.34
N GLU A 87 -4.13 -22.01 0.34
CA GLU A 87 -3.55 -23.00 -0.57
C GLU A 87 -3.75 -22.61 -2.04
N CYS A 88 -4.93 -22.08 -2.41
CA CYS A 88 -5.15 -21.62 -3.78
C CYS A 88 -4.32 -20.38 -4.15
N LEU A 89 -4.06 -19.48 -3.19
CA LEU A 89 -3.19 -18.32 -3.42
C LEU A 89 -1.76 -18.78 -3.70
N GLU A 90 -1.23 -19.70 -2.88
CA GLU A 90 0.09 -20.30 -3.06
C GLU A 90 0.22 -20.96 -4.44
N ASP A 91 -0.75 -21.79 -4.83
CA ASP A 91 -0.79 -22.43 -6.15
C ASP A 91 -0.81 -21.41 -7.31
N LEU A 92 -1.51 -20.27 -7.13
CA LEU A 92 -1.65 -19.25 -8.17
C LEU A 92 -0.41 -18.37 -8.33
N VAL A 93 0.42 -18.19 -7.29
CA VAL A 93 1.68 -17.43 -7.38
C VAL A 93 2.58 -18.02 -8.47
N ASP A 94 2.62 -19.35 -8.55
CA ASP A 94 3.42 -20.11 -9.50
C ASP A 94 2.73 -20.34 -10.86
N ASP A 95 1.51 -19.80 -11.08
CA ASP A 95 0.79 -20.00 -12.32
C ASP A 95 1.54 -19.40 -13.53
N PRO A 96 1.84 -20.19 -14.57
CA PRO A 96 2.66 -19.74 -15.69
C PRO A 96 1.95 -18.71 -16.59
N VAL A 97 0.63 -18.64 -16.56
CA VAL A 97 -0.12 -17.62 -17.31
C VAL A 97 -0.02 -16.28 -16.62
N LEU A 98 -0.17 -16.25 -15.30
CA LEU A 98 -0.04 -15.03 -14.50
C LEU A 98 1.40 -14.48 -14.53
N ARG A 99 2.42 -15.34 -14.40
CA ARG A 99 3.82 -14.94 -14.58
C ARG A 99 4.10 -14.33 -15.96
N ARG A 100 3.64 -14.98 -17.03
CA ARG A 100 3.79 -14.43 -18.40
C ARG A 100 3.04 -13.12 -18.62
N ALA A 101 1.91 -12.91 -17.93
CA ALA A 101 1.18 -11.65 -18.03
C ALA A 101 2.01 -10.52 -17.40
N GLN A 102 2.62 -10.77 -16.24
CA GLN A 102 3.52 -9.83 -15.58
C GLN A 102 4.75 -9.51 -16.44
N GLU A 103 5.39 -10.53 -17.04
CA GLU A 103 6.53 -10.34 -17.97
C GLU A 103 6.19 -9.47 -19.19
N ARG A 104 4.91 -9.46 -19.59
CA ARG A 104 4.39 -8.61 -20.68
C ARG A 104 3.99 -7.20 -20.21
N GLY A 105 4.25 -6.87 -18.95
CA GLY A 105 3.92 -5.58 -18.35
C GLY A 105 2.44 -5.42 -17.96
N LEU A 106 1.62 -6.48 -17.96
CA LEU A 106 0.30 -6.44 -17.33
C LEU A 106 0.46 -6.54 -15.82
N THR A 107 0.38 -5.39 -15.17
CA THR A 107 0.63 -5.24 -13.72
C THR A 107 -0.66 -5.19 -12.89
N ASP A 108 -1.83 -5.09 -13.53
CA ASP A 108 -3.12 -5.05 -12.82
C ASP A 108 -3.37 -6.38 -12.08
N LEU A 109 -3.73 -6.29 -10.80
CA LEU A 109 -4.13 -7.44 -10.00
C LEU A 109 -5.53 -7.89 -10.44
N PRO A 110 -5.76 -9.17 -10.81
CA PRO A 110 -7.10 -9.66 -11.09
C PRO A 110 -8.03 -9.52 -9.88
N ASP A 111 -9.26 -9.05 -10.10
CA ASP A 111 -10.23 -8.75 -9.04
C ASP A 111 -10.50 -9.97 -8.15
N GLY A 112 -10.52 -11.17 -8.73
CA GLY A 112 -10.71 -12.40 -7.98
C GLY A 112 -9.53 -12.74 -7.06
N ILE A 113 -8.30 -12.42 -7.45
CA ILE A 113 -7.11 -12.60 -6.59
C ILE A 113 -7.09 -11.53 -5.51
N ALA A 114 -7.41 -10.27 -5.86
CA ALA A 114 -7.59 -9.19 -4.88
C ALA A 114 -8.63 -9.57 -3.81
N ALA A 115 -9.76 -10.17 -4.22
CA ALA A 115 -10.79 -10.65 -3.30
C ALA A 115 -10.31 -11.81 -2.41
N MET A 116 -9.43 -12.68 -2.90
CA MET A 116 -8.82 -13.74 -2.10
C MET A 116 -7.85 -13.17 -1.05
N ILE A 117 -7.00 -12.22 -1.43
CA ILE A 117 -6.07 -11.54 -0.51
C ILE A 117 -6.84 -10.78 0.58
N ASP A 118 -7.81 -9.95 0.22
CA ASP A 118 -8.65 -9.21 1.18
C ASP A 118 -9.42 -10.17 2.09
N PHE A 119 -9.94 -11.28 1.55
CA PHE A 119 -10.58 -12.32 2.36
C PHE A 119 -9.64 -12.91 3.41
N VAL A 120 -8.38 -13.23 3.06
CA VAL A 120 -7.44 -13.78 4.04
C VAL A 120 -7.17 -12.77 5.16
N GLY A 121 -6.96 -11.49 4.83
CA GLY A 121 -6.68 -10.45 5.84
C GLY A 121 -7.83 -10.16 6.79
N THR A 122 -9.05 -10.48 6.42
CA THR A 122 -10.18 -10.29 7.33
C THR A 122 -10.21 -11.27 8.52
N ILE A 123 -9.34 -12.28 8.52
CA ILE A 123 -9.29 -13.33 9.54
C ILE A 123 -8.03 -13.12 10.38
N ASP A 124 -8.23 -12.72 11.63
CA ASP A 124 -7.15 -12.54 12.60
C ASP A 124 -6.66 -13.90 13.14
N ARG A 125 -5.79 -14.54 12.36
CA ARG A 125 -5.15 -15.83 12.68
C ARG A 125 -3.69 -15.84 12.20
N PRO A 126 -2.80 -16.58 12.90
CA PRO A 126 -1.41 -16.73 12.46
C PRO A 126 -1.30 -17.26 11.03
N GLU A 127 -2.09 -18.27 10.67
CA GLU A 127 -2.06 -18.91 9.35
C GLU A 127 -2.44 -17.92 8.22
N ALA A 128 -3.39 -17.02 8.48
CA ALA A 128 -3.76 -15.97 7.53
C ALA A 128 -2.63 -14.94 7.39
N THR A 129 -2.02 -14.55 8.51
CA THR A 129 -0.90 -13.60 8.52
C THR A 129 0.32 -14.16 7.79
N GLU A 130 0.68 -15.41 8.05
CA GLU A 130 1.80 -16.11 7.39
C GLU A 130 1.58 -16.21 5.88
N SER A 131 0.36 -16.57 5.45
CA SER A 131 0.02 -16.62 4.03
C SER A 131 0.16 -15.25 3.34
N LEU A 132 -0.30 -14.17 3.97
CA LEU A 132 -0.12 -12.81 3.45
C LEU A 132 1.35 -12.37 3.45
N VAL A 133 2.10 -12.70 4.50
CA VAL A 133 3.54 -12.39 4.59
C VAL A 133 4.30 -13.10 3.47
N ALA A 134 3.95 -14.34 3.12
CA ALA A 134 4.54 -15.06 1.99
C ALA A 134 4.31 -14.36 0.64
N LEU A 135 3.23 -13.58 0.50
CA LEU A 135 2.94 -12.80 -0.70
C LEU A 135 3.77 -11.52 -0.83
N LEU A 136 4.48 -11.09 0.22
CA LEU A 136 5.28 -9.85 0.16
C LEU A 136 6.45 -9.96 -0.81
N ASP A 137 7.04 -11.16 -0.95
CA ASP A 137 8.19 -11.44 -1.82
C ASP A 137 7.87 -12.50 -2.89
N CYS A 138 6.60 -12.59 -3.32
CA CYS A 138 6.17 -13.63 -4.26
C CYS A 138 6.55 -13.37 -5.73
N GLY A 139 7.39 -12.36 -6.00
CA GLY A 139 7.79 -11.95 -7.35
C GLY A 139 6.73 -11.16 -8.14
N HIS A 140 5.50 -11.03 -7.64
CA HIS A 140 4.42 -10.25 -8.26
C HIS A 140 4.18 -8.93 -7.52
N LEU A 141 4.61 -7.79 -8.09
CA LEU A 141 4.50 -6.48 -7.43
C LEU A 141 3.07 -6.13 -6.99
N SER A 142 2.06 -6.40 -7.82
CA SER A 142 0.67 -6.06 -7.51
C SER A 142 0.07 -6.91 -6.39
N TRP A 143 0.58 -8.13 -6.21
CA TRP A 143 0.19 -9.01 -5.11
C TRP A 143 0.86 -8.57 -3.81
N ALA A 144 2.16 -8.25 -3.88
CA ALA A 144 2.90 -7.68 -2.76
C ALA A 144 2.25 -6.38 -2.27
N LEU A 145 1.85 -5.49 -3.19
CA LEU A 145 1.09 -4.27 -2.87
C LEU A 145 -0.24 -4.59 -2.17
N ALA A 146 -1.04 -5.49 -2.74
CA ALA A 146 -2.34 -5.84 -2.16
C ALA A 146 -2.21 -6.51 -0.79
N SER A 147 -1.25 -7.42 -0.64
CA SER A 147 -0.96 -8.09 0.63
C SER A 147 -0.50 -7.08 1.69
N THR A 148 0.46 -6.21 1.34
CA THR A 148 0.95 -5.13 2.22
C THR A 148 -0.20 -4.24 2.67
N ALA A 149 -1.05 -3.78 1.75
CA ALA A 149 -2.21 -2.95 2.06
C ALA A 149 -3.21 -3.67 2.98
N THR A 150 -3.45 -4.96 2.73
CA THR A 150 -4.37 -5.81 3.48
C THR A 150 -3.89 -6.02 4.92
N LEU A 151 -2.60 -6.33 5.11
CA LEU A 151 -1.98 -6.50 6.42
C LEU A 151 -2.14 -5.23 7.29
N GLY A 152 -1.91 -4.04 6.70
CA GLY A 152 -2.10 -2.77 7.38
C GLY A 152 -3.56 -2.47 7.71
N LYS A 153 -4.44 -2.55 6.72
CA LYS A 153 -5.90 -2.31 6.84
C LYS A 153 -6.55 -3.16 7.94
N HIS A 154 -6.14 -4.42 8.05
CA HIS A 154 -6.68 -5.37 9.03
C HIS A 154 -5.82 -5.49 10.30
N GLN A 155 -4.81 -4.63 10.46
CA GLN A 155 -3.99 -4.50 11.67
C GLN A 155 -3.32 -5.81 12.11
N HIS A 156 -2.76 -6.57 11.17
CA HIS A 156 -1.99 -7.77 11.48
C HIS A 156 -0.65 -7.42 12.14
N HIS A 157 -0.64 -7.17 13.45
CA HIS A 157 0.56 -6.71 14.17
C HIS A 157 1.74 -7.69 14.12
N ALA A 158 1.48 -8.99 13.98
CA ALA A 158 2.52 -10.00 13.80
C ALA A 158 3.32 -9.82 12.48
N ALA A 159 2.76 -9.10 11.50
CA ALA A 159 3.43 -8.79 10.24
C ALA A 159 4.31 -7.53 10.29
N VAL A 160 4.37 -6.79 11.41
CA VAL A 160 5.16 -5.56 11.52
C VAL A 160 6.63 -5.78 11.18
N GLU A 161 7.26 -6.82 11.73
CA GLU A 161 8.67 -7.12 11.47
C GLU A 161 8.92 -7.61 10.04
N PRO A 162 8.12 -8.55 9.47
CA PRO A 162 8.19 -8.88 8.05
C PRO A 162 8.03 -7.68 7.12
N LEU A 163 7.09 -6.77 7.40
CA LEU A 163 6.91 -5.54 6.64
C LEU A 163 8.13 -4.63 6.76
N ALA A 164 8.71 -4.50 7.95
CA ALA A 164 9.93 -3.71 8.15
C ALA A 164 11.11 -4.26 7.32
N SER A 165 11.24 -5.59 7.21
CA SER A 165 12.29 -6.20 6.37
C SER A 165 12.10 -5.97 4.87
N MET A 166 10.89 -5.64 4.41
CA MET A 166 10.65 -5.32 3.00
C MET A 166 11.32 -4.02 2.53
N THR A 167 11.86 -3.20 3.46
CA THR A 167 12.67 -2.02 3.11
C THR A 167 13.93 -2.39 2.32
N ASP A 168 14.46 -3.60 2.51
CA ASP A 168 15.64 -4.08 1.77
C ASP A 168 15.30 -4.74 0.41
N SER A 169 14.01 -4.79 0.03
CA SER A 169 13.55 -5.48 -1.19
C SER A 169 13.75 -4.69 -2.48
N ASP A 170 13.85 -5.40 -3.61
CA ASP A 170 13.86 -4.78 -4.94
C ASP A 170 12.56 -4.00 -5.22
N PHE A 171 11.41 -4.47 -4.73
CA PHE A 171 10.16 -3.72 -4.86
C PHE A 171 10.23 -2.35 -4.18
N PHE A 172 10.81 -2.29 -2.98
CA PHE A 172 11.00 -1.04 -2.26
C PHE A 172 11.95 -0.10 -2.98
N ARG A 173 13.09 -0.60 -3.48
CA ARG A 173 14.05 0.23 -4.22
C ARG A 173 13.46 0.75 -5.54
N ASP A 174 12.76 -0.10 -6.27
CA ASP A 174 12.45 0.14 -7.68
C ASP A 174 11.01 0.65 -7.92
N ASN A 175 10.14 0.71 -6.89
CA ASN A 175 8.78 1.24 -7.04
C ASN A 175 8.36 2.26 -5.95
N TYR A 176 8.05 3.50 -6.35
CA TYR A 176 7.56 4.52 -5.42
C TYR A 176 6.21 4.14 -4.79
N GLY A 177 5.30 3.58 -5.59
CA GLY A 177 4.01 3.10 -5.11
C GLY A 177 4.14 2.08 -3.97
N TYR A 178 5.08 1.14 -4.08
CA TYR A 178 5.32 0.15 -3.03
C TYR A 178 5.83 0.77 -1.73
N ARG A 179 6.81 1.70 -1.81
CA ARG A 179 7.29 2.43 -0.63
C ARG A 179 6.15 3.18 0.07
N TYR A 180 5.29 3.82 -0.71
CA TYR A 180 4.12 4.53 -0.18
C TYR A 180 3.14 3.56 0.49
N THR A 181 2.79 2.45 -0.16
CA THR A 181 1.88 1.45 0.40
C THR A 181 2.45 0.85 1.68
N LEU A 182 3.73 0.50 1.72
CA LEU A 182 4.39 -0.02 2.91
C LEU A 182 4.33 0.98 4.07
N ALA A 183 4.68 2.23 3.82
CA ALA A 183 4.63 3.30 4.80
C ALA A 183 3.21 3.53 5.35
N ARG A 184 2.22 3.55 4.45
CA ARG A 184 0.80 3.67 4.83
C ARG A 184 0.32 2.47 5.64
N SER A 185 0.66 1.25 5.24
CA SER A 185 0.25 0.04 5.97
C SER A 185 0.80 0.01 7.39
N LEU A 186 2.07 0.40 7.59
CA LEU A 186 2.65 0.51 8.92
C LEU A 186 1.94 1.59 9.76
N LYS A 187 1.56 2.72 9.17
CA LYS A 187 0.77 3.74 9.84
C LYS A 187 -0.60 3.22 10.27
N ASP A 188 -1.34 2.56 9.36
CA ASP A 188 -2.70 2.08 9.57
C ASP A 188 -2.80 0.97 10.64
N MET A 189 -1.68 0.33 11.00
CA MET A 189 -1.62 -0.66 12.08
C MET A 189 -1.77 -0.07 13.49
N GLU A 190 -1.55 1.24 13.67
CA GLU A 190 -1.72 1.96 14.95
C GLU A 190 -1.01 1.29 16.15
N HIS A 191 0.16 0.70 15.91
CA HIS A 191 0.91 -0.05 16.91
C HIS A 191 2.30 0.56 17.14
N PRO A 192 2.84 0.59 18.39
CA PRO A 192 4.14 1.18 18.67
C PRO A 192 5.29 0.60 17.82
N GLY A 193 5.29 -0.72 17.62
CA GLY A 193 6.28 -1.39 16.76
C GLY A 193 6.17 -0.98 15.29
N ALA A 194 4.97 -0.62 14.82
CA ALA A 194 4.77 -0.17 13.45
C ALA A 194 5.30 1.25 13.25
N TRP A 195 5.16 2.13 14.25
CA TRP A 195 5.79 3.47 14.24
C TRP A 195 7.32 3.41 14.27
N GLU A 196 7.89 2.44 14.98
CA GLU A 196 9.34 2.19 14.98
C GLU A 196 9.82 1.66 13.63
N ALA A 197 9.09 0.71 13.03
CA ALA A 197 9.36 0.25 11.67
C ALA A 197 9.27 1.40 10.65
N LEU A 198 8.28 2.28 10.80
CA LEU A 198 8.09 3.44 9.95
C LEU A 198 9.23 4.47 10.10
N ALA A 199 9.78 4.63 11.31
CA ALA A 199 10.96 5.46 11.54
C ALA A 199 12.22 4.91 10.84
N LYS A 200 12.38 3.58 10.77
CA LYS A 200 13.46 2.95 9.99
C LYS A 200 13.27 3.15 8.48
N LEU A 201 12.06 2.94 8.00
CA LEU A 201 11.71 3.17 6.59
C LEU A 201 11.98 4.62 6.20
N TYR A 202 11.64 5.56 7.10
CA TYR A 202 11.83 6.99 6.89
C TYR A 202 13.29 7.37 6.58
N ASP A 203 14.26 6.66 7.18
CA ASP A 203 15.69 6.86 6.95
C ASP A 203 16.15 6.43 5.54
N GLN A 204 15.30 5.73 4.77
CA GLN A 204 15.63 5.25 3.43
C GLN A 204 14.82 5.95 2.32
N VAL A 205 13.95 6.90 2.67
CA VAL A 205 13.09 7.59 1.70
C VAL A 205 13.37 9.08 1.67
N GLY A 206 13.34 9.65 0.47
CA GLY A 206 13.47 11.08 0.23
C GLY A 206 12.20 11.70 -0.36
N GLY A 207 12.34 12.93 -0.83
CA GLY A 207 11.36 13.59 -1.68
C GLY A 207 9.96 13.71 -1.07
N GLN A 208 8.94 13.45 -1.90
CA GLN A 208 7.53 13.67 -1.56
C GLN A 208 7.04 12.76 -0.42
N LEU A 209 7.52 11.52 -0.36
CA LEU A 209 7.12 10.56 0.67
C LEU A 209 7.71 10.95 2.03
N ALA A 210 9.00 11.31 2.07
CA ALA A 210 9.64 11.80 3.29
C ALA A 210 8.92 13.03 3.85
N HIS A 211 8.54 13.97 2.98
CA HIS A 211 7.77 15.15 3.38
C HIS A 211 6.43 14.80 4.04
N ARG A 212 5.68 13.88 3.45
CA ARG A 212 4.40 13.42 4.02
C ARG A 212 4.60 12.74 5.37
N LEU A 213 5.57 11.82 5.46
CA LEU A 213 5.86 11.12 6.72
C LEU A 213 6.23 12.08 7.84
N ARG A 214 7.01 13.12 7.54
CA ARG A 214 7.35 14.15 8.53
C ARG A 214 6.12 14.89 9.05
N GLN A 215 5.16 15.22 8.18
CA GLN A 215 3.90 15.84 8.60
C GLN A 215 3.14 14.91 9.54
N GLU A 216 3.01 13.64 9.17
CA GLU A 216 2.32 12.63 9.98
C GLU A 216 3.00 12.42 11.33
N PHE A 217 4.34 12.36 11.38
CA PHE A 217 5.08 12.21 12.63
C PHE A 217 4.89 13.40 13.58
N SER A 218 4.61 14.59 13.07
CA SER A 218 4.35 15.75 13.91
C SER A 218 3.04 15.65 14.69
N ASP A 219 2.09 14.84 14.22
CA ASP A 219 0.80 14.62 14.85
C ASP A 219 0.79 13.43 15.84
N VAL A 220 1.87 12.64 15.90
CA VAL A 220 1.97 11.47 16.77
C VAL A 220 2.20 11.88 18.23
N THR A 221 1.41 11.30 19.13
CA THR A 221 1.50 11.52 20.58
C THR A 221 1.97 10.25 21.30
N VAL A 222 2.11 10.34 22.62
CA VAL A 222 2.46 9.20 23.47
C VAL A 222 1.36 8.12 23.50
N ASP A 223 0.13 8.46 23.12
CA ASP A 223 -1.00 7.53 23.16
C ASP A 223 -0.83 6.41 22.12
N GLN A 224 -0.27 6.72 20.95
CA GLN A 224 0.10 5.73 19.93
C GLN A 224 1.24 4.80 20.40
N PHE A 225 1.90 5.15 21.51
CA PHE A 225 2.90 4.34 22.20
C PHE A 225 2.33 3.64 23.44
N LEU A 226 1.00 3.53 23.55
CA LEU A 226 0.30 2.89 24.67
C LEU A 226 0.66 3.52 26.03
N GLY A 227 1.01 4.81 26.03
CA GLY A 227 1.42 5.54 27.24
C GLY A 227 2.89 5.36 27.63
N ASP A 228 3.69 4.60 26.88
CA ASP A 228 5.11 4.41 27.14
C ASP A 228 5.91 5.68 26.74
N GLN A 229 6.13 6.55 27.74
CA GLN A 229 6.88 7.78 27.55
C GLN A 229 8.32 7.53 27.11
N GLN A 230 8.99 6.49 27.64
CA GLN A 230 10.39 6.25 27.32
C GLN A 230 10.53 5.82 25.86
N ARG A 231 9.70 4.87 25.42
CA ARG A 231 9.66 4.39 24.05
C ARG A 231 9.30 5.51 23.07
N PHE A 232 8.32 6.35 23.41
CA PHE A 232 7.95 7.51 22.60
C PHE A 232 9.11 8.51 22.46
N GLN A 233 9.82 8.85 23.54
CA GLN A 233 10.95 9.78 23.47
C GLN A 233 12.12 9.22 22.64
N GLN A 234 12.39 7.92 22.75
CA GLN A 234 13.39 7.25 21.90
C GLN A 234 13.00 7.34 20.43
N TRP A 235 11.75 7.02 20.09
CA TRP A 235 11.23 7.13 18.73
C TRP A 235 11.32 8.56 18.20
N ARG A 236 10.93 9.57 18.98
CA ARG A 236 11.05 11.00 18.58
C ARG A 236 12.50 11.39 18.25
N GLY A 237 13.47 10.81 18.95
CA GLY A 237 14.88 10.99 18.67
C GLY A 237 15.30 10.43 17.31
N LEU A 238 14.79 9.26 16.93
CA LEU A 238 15.08 8.62 15.64
C LEU A 238 14.54 9.45 14.47
N VAL A 239 13.33 10.00 14.58
CA VAL A 239 12.71 10.79 13.50
C VAL A 239 13.12 12.27 13.49
N GLY A 240 14.07 12.67 14.36
CA GLY A 240 14.55 14.05 14.42
C GLY A 240 13.54 15.07 14.96
N LEU A 241 12.52 14.61 15.71
CA LEU A 241 11.50 15.45 16.36
C LEU A 241 11.83 15.80 17.82
N SER A 242 12.98 15.34 18.33
CA SER A 242 13.51 15.83 19.60
C SER A 242 13.86 17.31 19.48
N PRO A 243 13.65 18.12 20.54
CA PRO A 243 14.05 19.51 20.53
C PRO A 243 15.53 19.60 20.14
N ALA A 244 15.80 20.31 19.05
CA ALA A 244 17.16 20.65 18.66
C ALA A 244 17.85 21.22 19.91
N LYS A 245 18.90 20.52 20.35
CA LYS A 245 19.63 20.76 21.59
C LYS A 245 19.52 22.20 22.06
N GLU A 246 19.06 22.38 23.31
CA GLU A 246 19.52 23.47 24.15
C GLU A 246 21.01 23.68 23.87
N VAL A 247 21.34 24.89 23.44
CA VAL A 247 22.71 25.40 23.46
C VAL A 247 23.15 25.28 24.91
N VAL A 248 23.89 24.21 25.24
CA VAL A 248 24.61 24.11 26.50
C VAL A 248 25.69 25.18 26.45
N GLN A 249 25.30 26.39 26.84
CA GLN A 249 26.22 27.46 27.17
C GLN A 249 26.90 27.09 28.49
N ALA A 250 28.20 26.81 28.36
CA ALA A 250 29.23 27.07 29.36
C ALA A 250 28.91 26.68 30.82
N ALA A 251 29.27 25.45 31.19
CA ALA A 251 29.66 25.14 32.56
C ALA A 251 30.77 24.07 32.58
N ALA A 252 31.97 24.42 32.07
CA ALA A 252 33.17 23.63 32.31
C ALA A 252 34.43 24.48 32.14
N LEU A 253 34.69 25.39 33.07
CA LEU A 253 36.03 25.88 33.39
C LEU A 253 36.05 26.21 34.88
N THR A 254 36.36 25.21 35.71
CA THR A 254 37.22 25.30 36.90
C THR A 254 37.18 23.96 37.61
N ASN A 255 38.18 23.10 37.38
CA ASN A 255 39.19 22.76 38.38
C ASN A 255 40.03 21.57 37.92
N ALA A 256 41.34 21.77 38.05
CA ALA A 256 42.42 20.85 37.76
C ALA A 256 42.42 19.64 38.72
N PRO A 257 43.18 18.57 38.41
CA PRO A 257 43.02 17.26 39.01
C PRO A 257 43.91 17.06 40.24
N ASP A 258 43.49 16.20 41.17
CA ASP A 258 44.40 15.57 42.13
C ASP A 258 43.96 14.13 42.48
N ASN A 259 44.73 13.19 41.92
CA ASN A 259 45.44 12.08 42.57
C ASN A 259 44.73 10.98 43.41
N LYS A 260 45.13 9.74 43.04
CA LYS A 260 45.40 8.51 43.84
C LYS A 260 44.32 7.41 43.99
N ALA A 261 44.57 6.33 43.23
CA ALA A 261 44.81 4.93 43.63
C ALA A 261 43.96 4.25 44.71
N ALA A 262 43.37 3.10 44.36
CA ALA A 262 43.50 1.82 45.09
C ALA A 262 42.87 0.64 44.33
N ASP A 263 43.57 -0.48 44.34
CA ASP A 263 43.25 -1.79 43.76
C ASP A 263 42.10 -2.52 44.50
N ASN A 264 41.44 -3.46 43.82
CA ASN A 264 41.20 -4.81 44.36
C ASN A 264 40.59 -5.80 43.34
N GLU A 265 41.11 -7.03 43.40
CA GLU A 265 40.81 -8.21 42.60
C GLU A 265 39.52 -8.96 43.05
N ALA A 266 38.72 -9.42 42.06
CA ALA A 266 37.94 -10.68 41.85
C ALA A 266 37.24 -11.45 43.03
N PRO A 267 36.42 -12.52 42.83
CA PRO A 267 35.77 -13.11 41.63
C PRO A 267 34.26 -13.52 41.82
N ASP A 268 33.67 -14.12 40.77
CA ASP A 268 32.66 -15.21 40.81
C ASP A 268 31.16 -14.87 41.04
N GLN A 269 30.29 -15.16 40.04
CA GLN A 269 29.24 -16.20 40.10
C GLN A 269 28.11 -16.00 39.06
N ALA A 270 27.71 -17.14 38.48
CA ALA A 270 26.75 -17.31 37.41
C ALA A 270 25.28 -17.16 37.84
N ASN A 271 24.40 -16.71 36.92
CA ASN A 271 23.10 -17.34 36.65
C ASN A 271 22.44 -16.78 35.36
N PRO A 272 21.47 -17.49 34.75
CA PRO A 272 21.30 -17.59 33.30
C PRO A 272 19.94 -17.05 32.83
N SER A 273 19.73 -17.06 31.52
CA SER A 273 18.41 -16.99 30.86
C SER A 273 17.72 -15.61 30.86
N ARG A 274 17.65 -14.98 29.69
CA ARG A 274 16.45 -15.02 28.84
C ARG A 274 16.65 -14.23 27.54
N LEU A 275 16.32 -14.91 26.45
CA LEU A 275 16.07 -14.36 25.13
C LEU A 275 15.14 -13.16 25.22
N THR A 276 15.71 -11.97 25.08
CA THR A 276 15.04 -10.81 24.50
C THR A 276 16.05 -10.20 23.55
N GLY A 277 15.78 -10.27 22.25
CA GLY A 277 16.56 -9.56 21.25
C GLY A 277 16.28 -8.07 21.41
N GLU A 278 16.91 -7.43 22.40
CA GLU A 278 16.99 -5.98 22.46
C GLU A 278 17.81 -5.52 21.26
N MET A 279 17.10 -5.07 20.23
CA MET A 279 17.68 -4.36 19.10
C MET A 279 18.26 -3.04 19.63
N LYS A 280 19.54 -3.04 19.99
CA LYS A 280 20.28 -1.84 20.39
C LYS A 280 20.37 -0.88 19.20
N LEU A 281 19.54 0.15 19.19
CA LEU A 281 19.51 1.20 18.17
C LEU A 281 20.35 2.40 18.66
N GLN A 282 21.42 2.72 17.92
CA GLN A 282 22.19 3.95 18.09
C GLN A 282 21.52 5.09 17.31
N PRO A 283 21.65 6.36 17.73
CA PRO A 283 21.06 7.50 17.04
C PRO A 283 21.72 7.71 15.66
N SER A 284 20.93 7.76 14.59
CA SER A 284 21.46 7.95 13.23
C SER A 284 21.99 9.38 13.02
N VAL A 285 23.07 9.47 12.25
CA VAL A 285 23.72 10.73 11.85
C VAL A 285 22.89 11.44 10.75
N ASP A 286 21.83 10.80 10.28
CA ASP A 286 21.19 11.05 8.98
C ASP A 286 19.93 11.94 9.05
N ALA A 287 19.23 12.01 10.20
CA ALA A 287 18.07 12.91 10.34
C ALA A 287 18.40 14.40 10.07
N ALA A 288 19.64 14.82 10.32
CA ALA A 288 20.12 16.18 10.08
C ALA A 288 20.47 16.46 8.60
N SER A 289 20.95 15.46 7.84
CA SER A 289 21.17 15.59 6.39
C SER A 289 19.83 15.66 5.64
N TYR A 290 18.82 14.91 6.06
CA TYR A 290 17.47 15.00 5.48
C TYR A 290 16.80 16.36 5.69
N LEU A 291 16.93 16.96 6.88
CA LEU A 291 16.45 18.32 7.12
C LEU A 291 17.13 19.36 6.22
N LYS A 292 18.35 19.08 5.77
CA LYS A 292 19.05 19.93 4.80
C LYS A 292 18.48 19.70 3.40
N GLU A 293 18.36 18.45 2.95
CA GLU A 293 17.81 18.10 1.64
C GLU A 293 16.37 18.60 1.43
N GLU A 294 15.48 18.45 2.40
CA GLU A 294 14.11 18.98 2.30
C GLU A 294 14.06 20.50 2.18
N ARG A 295 14.91 21.20 2.95
CA ARG A 295 15.01 22.66 2.87
C ARG A 295 15.50 23.10 1.48
N HIS A 296 16.21 22.24 0.76
CA HIS A 296 16.63 22.50 -0.61
C HIS A 296 15.50 22.22 -1.61
N LEU A 297 14.77 21.11 -1.48
CA LEU A 297 13.66 20.75 -2.36
C LEU A 297 12.52 21.79 -2.31
N GLY A 298 12.03 22.13 -1.11
CA GLY A 298 10.92 23.07 -0.90
C GLY A 298 11.20 24.55 -1.23
N ARG A 299 12.38 24.88 -1.78
CA ARG A 299 12.69 26.23 -2.27
C ARG A 299 12.10 26.52 -3.64
N SER A 300 11.95 25.49 -4.45
CA SER A 300 11.40 25.62 -5.79
C SER A 300 9.88 25.55 -5.74
N LYS A 301 9.23 26.39 -6.56
CA LYS A 301 7.77 26.47 -6.64
C LYS A 301 7.32 26.46 -8.08
N TYR A 302 6.18 25.84 -8.33
CA TYR A 302 5.50 25.95 -9.61
C TYR A 302 4.08 26.47 -9.40
N TYR A 303 3.80 27.68 -9.89
CA TYR A 303 2.54 28.39 -9.63
C TYR A 303 2.18 28.51 -8.14
N GLY A 304 3.19 28.63 -7.28
CA GLY A 304 3.03 28.76 -5.83
C GLY A 304 2.80 27.44 -5.09
N ILE A 305 2.79 26.30 -5.79
CA ILE A 305 2.85 24.97 -5.17
C ILE A 305 4.32 24.67 -4.88
N ASP A 306 4.63 24.29 -3.65
CA ASP A 306 5.98 23.90 -3.24
C ASP A 306 6.32 22.52 -3.79
N ILE A 307 7.54 22.36 -4.31
CA ILE A 307 7.99 21.10 -4.92
C ILE A 307 8.82 20.32 -3.90
N TYR A 308 8.23 19.29 -3.30
CA TYR A 308 8.95 18.38 -2.40
C TYR A 308 9.42 17.11 -3.11
N ALA A 309 8.91 16.83 -4.31
CA ALA A 309 9.25 15.65 -5.07
C ALA A 309 10.70 15.67 -5.56
N GLN A 310 11.38 14.53 -5.48
CA GLN A 310 12.68 14.33 -6.14
C GLN A 310 12.51 13.94 -7.60
N ARG A 311 11.45 13.20 -7.93
CA ARG A 311 11.13 12.76 -9.30
C ARG A 311 9.77 13.26 -9.72
N MET A 312 9.72 14.09 -10.75
CA MET A 312 8.49 14.78 -11.13
C MET A 312 8.28 14.93 -12.63
N LEU A 313 7.02 15.13 -13.02
CA LEU A 313 6.64 15.34 -14.42
C LEU A 313 5.80 16.59 -14.59
N PHE A 314 6.24 17.49 -15.45
CA PHE A 314 5.45 18.65 -15.86
C PHE A 314 4.63 18.29 -17.09
N ILE A 315 3.30 18.28 -16.98
CA ILE A 315 2.37 18.00 -18.07
C ILE A 315 1.71 19.30 -18.50
N ILE A 316 2.04 19.77 -19.70
CA ILE A 316 1.64 21.09 -20.20
C ILE A 316 0.65 20.94 -21.35
N ASP A 317 -0.53 21.49 -21.15
CA ASP A 317 -1.52 21.70 -22.20
C ASP A 317 -1.00 22.73 -23.20
N ARG A 318 -0.98 22.37 -24.47
CA ARG A 318 -0.69 23.29 -25.59
C ARG A 318 -1.85 23.34 -26.57
N SER A 319 -3.08 23.07 -26.15
CA SER A 319 -4.27 23.16 -27.00
C SER A 319 -4.50 24.57 -27.57
N GLY A 320 -5.44 24.70 -28.52
CA GLY A 320 -5.67 25.97 -29.20
C GLY A 320 -6.09 27.11 -28.26
N SER A 321 -6.80 26.81 -27.17
CA SER A 321 -7.22 27.77 -26.15
C SER A 321 -6.02 28.43 -25.46
N MET A 322 -4.89 27.74 -25.35
CA MET A 322 -3.66 28.28 -24.75
C MET A 322 -3.05 29.44 -25.57
N ASN A 323 -3.48 29.65 -26.82
CA ASN A 323 -3.09 30.81 -27.62
C ASN A 323 -3.91 32.09 -27.29
N THR A 324 -4.90 32.00 -26.41
CA THR A 324 -5.73 33.15 -26.00
C THR A 324 -4.88 34.19 -25.28
N GLN A 325 -5.02 35.46 -25.66
CA GLN A 325 -4.34 36.58 -25.02
C GLN A 325 -4.95 36.88 -23.65
N VAL A 326 -4.08 37.07 -22.66
CA VAL A 326 -4.40 37.53 -21.31
C VAL A 326 -3.47 38.70 -20.99
N GLY A 327 -4.00 39.92 -21.11
CA GLY A 327 -3.17 41.13 -21.11
C GLY A 327 -2.27 41.20 -22.35
N SER A 328 -0.97 41.38 -22.16
CA SER A 328 0.01 41.50 -23.25
C SER A 328 0.64 40.18 -23.72
N ARG A 329 0.25 39.04 -23.14
CA ARG A 329 0.82 37.72 -23.44
C ARG A 329 -0.26 36.66 -23.58
N THR A 330 0.03 35.58 -24.30
CA THR A 330 -0.88 34.42 -24.34
C THR A 330 -0.78 33.58 -23.06
N ARG A 331 -1.80 32.76 -22.79
CA ARG A 331 -1.77 31.78 -21.69
C ARG A 331 -0.55 30.86 -21.79
N LEU A 332 -0.24 30.38 -22.99
CA LEU A 332 0.95 29.58 -23.26
C LEU A 332 2.25 30.33 -22.96
N GLN A 333 2.35 31.61 -23.31
CA GLN A 333 3.53 32.41 -22.98
C GLN A 333 3.73 32.59 -21.47
N ARG A 334 2.63 32.73 -20.70
CA ARG A 334 2.70 32.74 -19.23
C ARG A 334 3.14 31.37 -18.71
N ALA A 335 2.53 30.28 -19.17
CA ALA A 335 2.89 28.91 -18.79
C ALA A 335 4.37 28.58 -19.05
N LYS A 336 4.90 28.94 -20.22
CA LYS A 336 6.32 28.79 -20.54
C LYS A 336 7.22 29.50 -19.54
N ARG A 337 6.92 30.76 -19.21
CA ARG A 337 7.74 31.54 -18.28
C ARG A 337 7.75 30.92 -16.88
N GLU A 338 6.59 30.54 -16.37
CA GLU A 338 6.50 29.93 -15.04
C GLU A 338 7.20 28.56 -15.00
N LEU A 339 7.08 27.75 -16.07
CA LEU A 339 7.78 26.48 -16.16
C LEU A 339 9.30 26.68 -16.21
N ILE A 340 9.80 27.62 -17.01
CA ILE A 340 11.23 27.96 -17.06
C ILE A 340 11.73 28.38 -15.68
N THR A 341 10.96 29.23 -14.97
CA THR A 341 11.30 29.68 -13.61
C THR A 341 11.37 28.51 -12.62
N ALA A 342 10.42 27.57 -12.72
CA ALA A 342 10.44 26.36 -11.89
C ALA A 342 11.65 25.48 -12.20
N LEU A 343 11.96 25.25 -13.49
CA LEU A 343 13.10 24.45 -13.95
C LEU A 343 14.44 25.03 -13.47
N ASP A 344 14.62 26.34 -13.58
CA ASP A 344 15.83 27.03 -13.10
C ASP A 344 16.00 26.85 -11.58
N GLY A 345 14.89 26.81 -10.84
CA GLY A 345 14.88 26.64 -9.38
C GLY A 345 15.04 25.20 -8.89
N LEU A 346 14.99 24.18 -9.76
CA LEU A 346 15.12 22.78 -9.34
C LEU A 346 16.52 22.49 -8.81
N ASP A 347 16.60 21.70 -7.74
CA ASP A 347 17.87 21.17 -7.24
C ASP A 347 18.45 20.14 -8.22
N GLU A 348 19.77 20.08 -8.38
CA GLU A 348 20.43 19.16 -9.32
C GLU A 348 20.22 17.68 -8.97
N ALA A 349 19.90 17.38 -7.69
CA ALA A 349 19.57 16.04 -7.23
C ALA A 349 18.16 15.58 -7.67
N CYS A 350 17.31 16.48 -8.14
CA CYS A 350 16.00 16.12 -8.67
C CYS A 350 16.10 15.54 -10.09
N GLU A 351 15.15 14.69 -10.45
CA GLU A 351 14.92 14.26 -11.82
C GLU A 351 13.56 14.78 -12.29
N PHE A 352 13.52 15.21 -13.55
CA PHE A 352 12.31 15.78 -14.11
C PHE A 352 12.08 15.33 -15.55
N GLY A 353 10.82 15.39 -15.97
CA GLY A 353 10.40 15.24 -17.34
C GLY A 353 9.41 16.32 -17.74
N ILE A 354 9.19 16.45 -19.05
CA ILE A 354 8.18 17.34 -19.62
C ILE A 354 7.35 16.56 -20.62
N LEU A 355 6.05 16.47 -20.36
CA LEU A 355 5.05 16.04 -21.34
C LEU A 355 4.29 17.26 -21.84
N VAL A 356 4.08 17.32 -23.13
CA VAL A 356 3.19 18.30 -23.75
C VAL A 356 2.07 17.57 -24.45
N PHE A 357 0.85 18.12 -24.39
CA PHE A 357 -0.29 17.49 -25.03
C PHE A 357 -1.20 18.49 -25.74
N ASP A 358 -1.71 18.04 -26.88
CA ASP A 358 -2.86 18.62 -27.57
C ASP A 358 -3.82 17.49 -27.97
N ARG A 359 -3.88 17.13 -29.26
CA ARG A 359 -4.43 15.85 -29.73
C ARG A 359 -3.51 14.70 -29.37
N ASN A 360 -2.20 14.91 -29.55
CA ASN A 360 -1.16 13.92 -29.29
C ASN A 360 -0.43 14.26 -28.00
N VAL A 361 0.12 13.24 -27.34
CA VAL A 361 0.98 13.43 -26.17
C VAL A 361 2.42 13.21 -26.62
N ARG A 362 3.29 14.19 -26.38
CA ARG A 362 4.71 14.12 -26.73
C ARG A 362 5.56 14.39 -25.50
N ALA A 363 6.57 13.57 -25.29
CA ALA A 363 7.58 13.82 -24.28
C ALA A 363 8.76 14.60 -24.86
N TRP A 364 9.40 15.43 -24.03
CA TRP A 364 10.69 16.04 -24.37
C TRP A 364 11.80 14.97 -24.43
N ARG A 365 11.84 14.12 -23.39
CA ARG A 365 12.66 12.92 -23.26
C ARG A 365 11.74 11.76 -22.86
N GLU A 366 12.10 10.52 -23.20
CA GLU A 366 11.27 9.35 -22.89
C GLU A 366 11.44 8.82 -21.47
N GLU A 367 12.45 9.33 -20.74
CA GLU A 367 12.76 8.99 -19.36
C GLU A 367 12.91 10.27 -18.53
N LEU A 368 12.83 10.14 -17.20
CA LEU A 368 13.19 11.23 -16.29
C LEU A 368 14.71 11.47 -16.38
N VAL A 369 15.11 12.74 -16.34
CA VAL A 369 16.52 13.10 -16.40
C VAL A 369 16.91 13.97 -15.20
N PRO A 370 18.13 13.82 -14.65
CA PRO A 370 18.61 14.68 -13.58
C PRO A 370 18.59 16.16 -13.98
N ALA A 371 18.29 17.04 -13.02
CA ALA A 371 18.19 18.48 -13.20
C ALA A 371 19.55 19.17 -13.25
N THR A 372 20.49 18.62 -14.02
CA THR A 372 21.76 19.26 -14.31
C THR A 372 21.53 20.54 -15.12
N GLU A 373 22.45 21.50 -14.99
CA GLU A 373 22.41 22.74 -15.78
C GLU A 373 22.34 22.50 -17.30
N SER A 374 22.94 21.42 -17.80
CA SER A 374 22.84 21.04 -19.22
C SER A 374 21.42 20.61 -19.59
N ASN A 375 20.83 19.69 -18.81
CA ASN A 375 19.48 19.18 -19.06
C ASN A 375 18.43 20.27 -18.90
N LYS A 376 18.58 21.16 -17.91
CA LYS A 376 17.71 22.33 -17.72
C LYS A 376 17.73 23.24 -18.95
N ARG A 377 18.91 23.56 -19.50
CA ARG A 377 19.02 24.40 -20.70
C ARG A 377 18.34 23.78 -21.92
N GLU A 378 18.51 22.48 -22.14
CA GLU A 378 17.85 21.76 -23.23
C GLU A 378 16.32 21.73 -23.05
N ALA A 379 15.85 21.49 -21.83
CA ALA A 379 14.42 21.54 -21.50
C ALA A 379 13.84 22.93 -21.74
N ILE A 380 14.54 23.99 -21.33
CA ILE A 380 14.15 25.38 -21.55
C ILE A 380 14.05 25.69 -23.05
N GLN A 381 15.00 25.25 -23.85
CA GLN A 381 14.92 25.38 -25.31
C GLN A 381 13.69 24.66 -25.87
N PHE A 382 13.44 23.42 -25.46
CA PHE A 382 12.24 22.68 -25.86
C PHE A 382 10.95 23.43 -25.51
N VAL A 383 10.85 23.96 -24.28
CA VAL A 383 9.69 24.76 -23.81
C VAL A 383 9.54 26.05 -24.62
N GLN A 384 10.63 26.73 -24.94
CA GLN A 384 10.62 27.96 -25.74
C GLN A 384 10.05 27.72 -27.14
N TYR A 385 10.31 26.56 -27.77
CA TYR A 385 9.81 26.23 -29.10
C TYR A 385 8.34 25.77 -29.15
N LEU A 386 7.66 25.57 -28.02
CA LEU A 386 6.27 25.11 -28.03
C LEU A 386 5.34 26.13 -28.70
N SER A 387 4.55 25.68 -29.67
CA SER A 387 3.44 26.46 -30.23
C SER A 387 2.11 26.05 -29.61
N ALA A 388 1.02 26.75 -29.94
CA ALA A 388 -0.31 26.22 -29.69
C ALA A 388 -0.67 25.15 -30.74
N GLY A 389 -1.40 24.14 -30.31
CA GLY A 389 -1.98 23.05 -31.06
C GLY A 389 -3.47 23.27 -31.27
N SER A 390 -4.25 22.18 -31.31
CA SER A 390 -5.66 22.23 -31.69
C SER A 390 -6.64 21.69 -30.65
N SER A 391 -6.45 20.46 -30.19
CA SER A 391 -7.38 19.75 -29.29
C SER A 391 -6.77 19.53 -27.90
N THR A 392 -7.55 18.94 -26.98
CA THR A 392 -7.17 18.71 -25.59
C THR A 392 -7.41 17.24 -25.20
N ASN A 393 -6.36 16.43 -25.17
CA ASN A 393 -6.38 15.00 -24.85
C ASN A 393 -5.82 14.74 -23.44
N THR A 394 -6.53 15.25 -22.43
CA THR A 394 -6.13 15.17 -21.02
C THR A 394 -6.01 13.73 -20.52
N HIS A 395 -6.91 12.83 -20.96
CA HIS A 395 -6.88 11.42 -20.56
C HIS A 395 -5.59 10.73 -20.96
N ALA A 396 -5.19 10.83 -22.23
CA ALA A 396 -3.95 10.23 -22.70
C ALA A 396 -2.72 10.83 -22.01
N ALA A 397 -2.73 12.14 -21.72
CA ALA A 397 -1.64 12.81 -21.04
C ALA A 397 -1.45 12.29 -19.61
N LEU A 398 -2.54 12.16 -18.85
CA LEU A 398 -2.52 11.61 -17.49
C LEU A 398 -2.14 10.13 -17.48
N CYS A 399 -2.69 9.31 -18.38
CA CYS A 399 -2.31 7.90 -18.48
C CYS A 399 -0.83 7.72 -18.83
N ARG A 400 -0.29 8.51 -19.78
CA ARG A 400 1.14 8.49 -20.10
C ARG A 400 1.98 8.97 -18.92
N GLY A 401 1.52 10.00 -18.21
CA GLY A 401 2.23 10.54 -17.04
C GLY A 401 2.35 9.55 -15.89
N LEU A 402 1.25 8.87 -15.53
CA LEU A 402 1.25 7.85 -14.49
C LEU A 402 2.12 6.64 -14.82
N ASN A 403 2.24 6.31 -16.11
CA ASN A 403 3.04 5.19 -16.60
C ASN A 403 4.47 5.61 -17.02
N PHE A 404 4.83 6.87 -16.84
CA PHE A 404 6.08 7.42 -17.36
C PHE A 404 7.30 6.81 -16.66
N ASP A 405 7.24 6.67 -15.33
CA ASP A 405 8.32 6.12 -14.52
C ASP A 405 7.79 5.48 -13.21
N ALA A 406 8.28 4.30 -12.85
CA ALA A 406 7.88 3.56 -11.62
C ALA A 406 8.25 4.29 -10.32
N GLN A 407 9.24 5.17 -10.38
CA GLN A 407 9.76 5.99 -9.29
C GLN A 407 9.13 7.39 -9.22
N MET A 408 8.20 7.72 -10.14
CA MET A 408 7.52 9.02 -10.18
C MET A 408 6.83 9.36 -8.85
N GLU A 409 7.08 10.55 -8.32
CA GLU A 409 6.50 11.00 -7.04
C GLU A 409 5.38 12.03 -7.24
N ALA A 410 5.55 12.93 -8.21
CA ALA A 410 4.60 14.00 -8.48
C ALA A 410 4.41 14.32 -9.96
N ILE A 411 3.18 14.67 -10.33
CA ILE A 411 2.79 15.20 -11.64
C ILE A 411 2.25 16.60 -11.44
N PHE A 412 2.67 17.55 -12.26
CA PHE A 412 2.12 18.90 -12.32
C PHE A 412 1.38 19.08 -13.65
N LEU A 413 0.07 18.94 -13.63
CA LEU A 413 -0.79 19.15 -14.80
C LEU A 413 -1.19 20.62 -14.89
N LEU A 414 -0.83 21.27 -16.00
CA LEU A 414 -1.28 22.62 -16.33
C LEU A 414 -2.22 22.56 -17.54
N THR A 415 -3.45 23.06 -17.39
CA THR A 415 -4.45 23.09 -18.47
C THR A 415 -5.39 24.27 -18.36
N ASP A 416 -5.88 24.74 -19.51
CA ASP A 416 -6.85 25.84 -19.61
C ASP A 416 -8.20 25.40 -20.22
N GLY A 417 -8.35 24.10 -20.49
CA GLY A 417 -9.40 23.61 -21.37
C GLY A 417 -10.05 22.32 -20.89
N LYS A 418 -11.31 22.14 -21.29
CA LYS A 418 -12.04 20.88 -21.13
C LYS A 418 -11.41 19.82 -22.05
N PRO A 419 -11.36 18.53 -21.65
CA PRO A 419 -11.01 17.45 -22.56
C PRO A 419 -11.93 17.47 -23.79
N THR A 420 -11.35 17.41 -25.00
CA THR A 420 -12.08 17.48 -26.28
C THR A 420 -11.73 16.35 -27.25
N TYR A 421 -10.71 15.54 -26.93
CA TYR A 421 -10.24 14.45 -27.78
C TYR A 421 -9.75 13.27 -26.95
N GLY A 422 -9.75 12.07 -27.52
CA GLY A 422 -9.27 10.85 -26.89
C GLY A 422 -10.37 9.80 -26.73
N GLN A 423 -10.00 8.65 -26.15
CA GLN A 423 -10.93 7.55 -25.88
C GLN A 423 -11.96 7.95 -24.81
N LEU A 424 -11.50 8.63 -23.76
CA LEU A 424 -12.35 9.22 -22.73
C LEU A 424 -12.27 10.74 -22.81
N VAL A 425 -13.42 11.36 -23.05
CA VAL A 425 -13.58 12.82 -23.15
C VAL A 425 -14.42 13.38 -22.00
N GLN A 426 -15.23 12.53 -21.36
CA GLN A 426 -16.08 12.94 -20.24
C GLN A 426 -15.25 13.06 -18.95
N PRO A 427 -15.22 14.24 -18.29
CA PRO A 427 -14.38 14.45 -17.10
C PRO A 427 -14.59 13.41 -15.99
N ALA A 428 -15.84 13.00 -15.72
CA ALA A 428 -16.12 11.98 -14.70
C ALA A 428 -15.49 10.62 -15.04
N ALA A 429 -15.56 10.18 -16.30
CA ALA A 429 -14.97 8.91 -16.73
C ALA A 429 -13.43 8.96 -16.69
N ILE A 430 -12.85 10.10 -17.07
CA ILE A 430 -11.39 10.33 -16.97
C ILE A 430 -10.96 10.26 -15.51
N LEU A 431 -11.69 10.93 -14.62
CA LEU A 431 -11.39 10.94 -13.19
C LEU A 431 -11.38 9.51 -12.62
N THR A 432 -12.44 8.72 -12.86
CA THR A 432 -12.52 7.34 -12.39
C THR A 432 -11.36 6.49 -12.90
N ASP A 433 -11.03 6.55 -14.20
CA ASP A 433 -9.94 5.74 -14.76
C ASP A 433 -8.57 6.17 -14.23
N VAL A 434 -8.31 7.48 -14.12
CA VAL A 434 -7.02 7.99 -13.65
C VAL A 434 -6.82 7.72 -12.16
N LEU A 435 -7.85 7.90 -11.32
CA LEU A 435 -7.76 7.58 -9.89
C LEU A 435 -7.51 6.09 -9.69
N ARG A 436 -8.24 5.21 -10.38
CA ARG A 436 -8.03 3.76 -10.34
C ARG A 436 -6.60 3.37 -10.70
N ARG A 437 -6.03 3.96 -11.77
CA ARG A 437 -4.64 3.71 -12.17
C ARG A 437 -3.62 4.21 -11.13
N ASN A 438 -3.99 5.25 -10.37
CA ASN A 438 -3.11 5.82 -9.36
C ASN A 438 -3.21 5.10 -8.00
N GLU A 439 -4.14 4.15 -7.82
CA GLU A 439 -4.29 3.40 -6.56
C GLU A 439 -3.04 2.60 -6.18
N SER A 440 -2.31 2.06 -7.16
CA SER A 440 -1.06 1.32 -6.94
C SER A 440 0.20 2.19 -7.05
N ARG A 441 0.09 3.36 -7.69
CA ARG A 441 1.23 4.24 -8.00
C ARG A 441 1.42 5.32 -6.95
N HIS A 442 0.32 5.78 -6.33
CA HIS A 442 0.30 6.82 -5.30
C HIS A 442 1.00 8.13 -5.71
N VAL A 443 1.06 8.43 -7.01
CA VAL A 443 1.67 9.66 -7.54
C VAL A 443 0.84 10.86 -7.10
N THR A 444 1.51 11.90 -6.60
CA THR A 444 0.87 13.15 -6.22
C THR A 444 0.51 13.94 -7.48
N VAL A 445 -0.77 14.12 -7.77
CA VAL A 445 -1.21 14.88 -8.94
C VAL A 445 -1.56 16.29 -8.50
N ASN A 446 -0.73 17.25 -8.89
CA ASN A 446 -0.97 18.68 -8.72
C ASN A 446 -1.62 19.23 -9.99
N THR A 447 -2.65 20.06 -9.84
CA THR A 447 -3.38 20.62 -10.99
C THR A 447 -3.41 22.15 -10.95
N ILE A 448 -3.04 22.75 -12.08
CA ILE A 448 -2.97 24.19 -12.27
C ILE A 448 -3.91 24.57 -13.41
N ALA A 449 -4.91 25.36 -13.09
CA ALA A 449 -5.99 25.68 -13.99
C ALA A 449 -5.92 27.14 -14.43
N ILE A 450 -5.73 27.38 -15.72
CA ILE A 450 -5.64 28.74 -16.27
C ILE A 450 -6.99 29.15 -16.85
N ALA A 451 -7.62 30.17 -16.28
CA ALA A 451 -8.85 30.78 -16.82
C ALA A 451 -9.91 29.75 -17.27
N VAL A 452 -10.16 28.75 -16.43
CA VAL A 452 -11.09 27.64 -16.65
C VAL A 452 -12.47 27.92 -16.07
N GLU A 453 -13.50 27.33 -16.68
CA GLU A 453 -14.87 27.37 -16.18
C GLU A 453 -15.04 26.62 -14.83
N PRO A 454 -16.01 26.99 -13.97
CA PRO A 454 -16.19 26.40 -12.64
C PRO A 454 -16.33 24.87 -12.62
N LEU A 455 -17.03 24.27 -13.60
CA LEU A 455 -17.17 22.82 -13.69
C LEU A 455 -15.81 22.14 -13.90
N MET A 456 -14.95 22.74 -14.71
CA MET A 456 -13.61 22.23 -14.98
C MET A 456 -12.69 22.40 -13.77
N GLN A 457 -12.86 23.47 -13.00
CA GLN A 457 -12.19 23.63 -11.69
C GLN A 457 -12.53 22.48 -10.75
N GLY A 458 -13.81 22.11 -10.67
CA GLY A 458 -14.25 20.96 -9.87
C GLY A 458 -13.60 19.65 -10.30
N PHE A 459 -13.52 19.38 -11.60
CA PHE A 459 -12.83 18.20 -12.12
C PHE A 459 -11.33 18.19 -11.76
N LEU A 460 -10.61 19.30 -11.96
CA LEU A 460 -9.17 19.37 -11.67
C LEU A 460 -8.88 19.29 -10.16
N ARG A 461 -9.74 19.88 -9.34
CA ARG A 461 -9.69 19.74 -7.89
C ARG A 461 -9.85 18.29 -7.46
N ASN A 462 -10.89 17.62 -7.97
CA ASN A 462 -11.16 16.21 -7.66
C ASN A 462 -10.09 15.27 -8.20
N LEU A 463 -9.27 15.70 -9.16
CA LEU A 463 -8.10 14.96 -9.61
C LEU A 463 -6.92 15.10 -8.63
N ALA A 464 -6.74 16.29 -8.05
CA ALA A 464 -5.59 16.59 -7.21
C ALA A 464 -5.76 16.13 -5.75
N GLU A 465 -6.85 16.54 -5.11
CA GLU A 465 -7.05 16.36 -3.66
C GLU A 465 -7.00 14.88 -3.22
N PRO A 466 -7.62 13.91 -3.91
CA PRO A 466 -7.55 12.49 -3.50
C PRO A 466 -6.14 11.88 -3.60
N SER A 467 -5.27 12.46 -4.42
CA SER A 467 -3.86 12.03 -4.51
C SER A 467 -2.95 12.71 -3.48
N GLY A 468 -3.52 13.58 -2.63
CA GLY A 468 -2.79 14.45 -1.72
C GLY A 468 -2.02 15.55 -2.43
N GLY A 469 -2.46 15.95 -3.63
CA GLY A 469 -1.89 17.05 -4.41
C GLY A 469 -2.70 18.34 -4.27
N GLU A 470 -2.12 19.44 -4.74
CA GLU A 470 -2.72 20.77 -4.68
C GLU A 470 -3.41 21.17 -5.98
N PHE A 471 -4.55 21.84 -5.85
CA PHE A 471 -5.25 22.52 -6.94
C PHE A 471 -5.05 24.04 -6.85
N ARG A 472 -4.59 24.65 -7.95
CA ARG A 472 -4.41 26.11 -8.06
C ARG A 472 -5.14 26.67 -9.27
N VAL A 473 -5.84 27.78 -9.05
CA VAL A 473 -6.44 28.59 -10.13
C VAL A 473 -5.55 29.77 -10.43
N VAL A 474 -5.27 29.98 -11.71
CA VAL A 474 -4.48 31.09 -12.23
C VAL A 474 -5.39 32.00 -13.02
N ASN A 475 -5.50 33.24 -12.54
CA ASN A 475 -6.27 34.31 -13.18
C ASN A 475 -5.45 35.06 -14.25
#